data_AF-A0A956QKZ0-F1
#
_entry.id   AF-A0A956QKZ0-F1
#
_cell.length_a   1.000
_cell.length_b   1.000
_cell.length_c   1.000
_cell.angle_alpha   90.00
_cell.angle_beta   90.00
_cell.angle_gamma   90.00
#
_symmetry.space_group_name_H-M   'P 1'
#
loop_
_entity.id
_entity.type
_entity.pdbx_description
1 polymer ?
#
loop_
_entity_poly.entity_id
_entity_poly.type
_entity_poly.pdbx_seq_one_letter_code
_entity_poly.pdbx_strand_id
1 'polypeptide(L)'
;DSAAKEAYEEAGLVGTIGPPIGTYFYSKRGYRYKVFVFSLEVTRELRQWPEADLRQRAWLTPAEAAERVNRPGLRKLLLELEP
;
A
#
# COMPACT_ATOMS: atom_id res chain seq x y z
N ASP A 1 -10.71 8.02 -1.18
CA ASP A 1 -9.61 8.82 -0.62
C ASP A 1 -8.40 8.78 -1.55
N SER A 2 -7.35 9.57 -1.29
CA SER A 2 -6.09 9.52 -2.07
C SER A 2 -5.10 8.55 -1.42
N ALA A 3 -4.16 7.99 -2.21
CA ALA A 3 -3.16 7.05 -1.71
C ALA A 3 -2.30 7.63 -0.57
N ALA A 4 -1.97 8.93 -0.61
CA ALA A 4 -1.25 9.61 0.48
C ALA A 4 -2.07 9.65 1.78
N LYS A 5 -3.37 9.92 1.66
CA LYS A 5 -4.25 10.00 2.82
C LYS A 5 -4.39 8.62 3.48
N GLU A 6 -4.60 7.57 2.70
CA GLU A 6 -4.66 6.19 3.21
C GLU A 6 -3.33 5.78 3.87
N ALA A 7 -2.18 6.12 3.29
CA ALA A 7 -0.88 5.83 3.90
C ALA A 7 -0.67 6.55 5.25
N TYR A 8 -1.18 7.77 5.39
CA TYR A 8 -1.17 8.50 6.66
C TYR A 8 -2.13 7.87 7.68
N GLU A 9 -3.36 7.56 7.28
CA GLU A 9 -4.40 7.04 8.17
C GLU A 9 -4.10 5.62 8.65
N GLU A 10 -3.70 4.72 7.74
CA GLU A 10 -3.50 3.31 8.04
C GLU A 10 -2.10 2.99 8.58
N ALA A 11 -1.09 3.77 8.17
CA ALA A 11 0.32 3.46 8.45
C ALA A 11 1.13 4.65 9.00
N GLY A 12 0.55 5.84 9.20
CA GLY A 12 1.29 6.99 9.74
C GLY A 12 2.46 7.46 8.86
N LEU A 13 2.39 7.21 7.56
CA LEU A 13 3.42 7.58 6.59
C LEU A 13 3.07 8.89 5.91
N VAL A 14 4.03 9.82 5.88
CA VAL A 14 3.94 11.09 5.16
C VAL A 14 5.06 11.12 4.14
N GLY A 15 4.73 11.58 2.93
CA GLY A 15 5.67 11.55 1.82
C GLY A 15 5.09 12.15 0.55
N THR A 16 5.87 12.03 -0.53
CA THR A 16 5.49 12.49 -1.86
C THR A 16 5.01 11.31 -2.69
N ILE A 17 3.82 11.43 -3.28
CA ILE A 17 3.28 10.41 -4.18
C ILE A 17 3.90 10.57 -5.56
N GLY A 18 4.45 9.48 -6.09
CA GLY A 18 4.91 9.39 -7.47
C GLY A 18 3.79 9.04 -8.45
N PRO A 19 4.11 8.80 -9.73
CA PRO A 19 3.17 8.24 -10.70
C PRO A 19 2.70 6.83 -10.27
N PRO A 20 1.56 6.36 -10.80
CA PRO A 20 1.10 5.00 -10.52
C PRO A 20 2.12 3.99 -11.06
N ILE A 21 2.53 3.06 -10.19
CA ILE A 21 3.49 1.98 -10.51
C ILE A 21 2.78 0.74 -11.06
N GLY A 22 1.45 0.69 -10.98
CA GLY A 22 0.67 -0.40 -11.51
C GLY A 22 -0.79 -0.32 -11.14
N THR A 23 -1.57 -1.27 -11.65
CA THR A 23 -2.97 -1.42 -11.29
C THR A 23 -3.33 -2.89 -11.15
N TYR A 24 -4.28 -3.19 -10.27
CA TYR A 24 -4.85 -4.52 -10.19
C TYR A 24 -6.36 -4.46 -9.97
N PHE A 25 -7.03 -5.57 -10.27
CA PHE A 25 -8.46 -5.70 -10.02
C PHE A 25 -8.73 -6.60 -8.83
N TYR A 26 -9.78 -6.32 -8.08
CA TYR A 26 -10.33 -7.24 -7.11
C TYR A 26 -11.85 -7.18 -7.08
N SER A 27 -12.48 -8.27 -6.66
CA SER A 27 -13.93 -8.35 -6.51
C SER A 27 -14.32 -8.34 -5.04
N LYS A 28 -15.33 -7.56 -4.68
CA LYS A 28 -15.91 -7.53 -3.32
C LYS A 28 -17.41 -7.26 -3.44
N ARG A 29 -18.23 -8.08 -2.77
CA ARG A 29 -19.70 -7.94 -2.73
C ARG A 29 -20.35 -7.80 -4.12
N GLY A 30 -19.90 -8.59 -5.10
CA GLY A 30 -20.44 -8.57 -6.47
C GLY A 30 -19.89 -7.45 -7.37
N TYR A 31 -19.11 -6.52 -6.84
CA TYR A 31 -18.50 -5.44 -7.62
C TYR A 31 -17.03 -5.72 -7.91
N ARG A 32 -16.57 -5.31 -9.10
CA ARG A 32 -15.17 -5.35 -9.51
C ARG A 32 -14.57 -3.96 -9.40
N TYR A 33 -13.50 -3.84 -8.61
CA TYR A 33 -12.78 -2.60 -8.37
C TYR A 33 -11.45 -2.62 -9.11
N LYS A 34 -11.07 -1.48 -9.67
CA LYS A 34 -9.72 -1.22 -10.18
C LYS A 34 -8.97 -0.40 -9.13
N VAL A 35 -7.83 -0.90 -8.68
CA VAL A 35 -6.95 -0.23 -7.71
C VAL A 35 -5.73 0.25 -8.46
N PHE A 36 -5.37 1.51 -8.24
CA PHE A 36 -4.12 2.09 -8.68
C PHE A 36 -3.14 2.05 -7.51
N VAL A 37 -1.94 1.56 -7.76
CA VAL A 37 -0.86 1.52 -6.77
C VAL A 37 0.13 2.61 -7.14
N PHE A 38 0.51 3.42 -6.17
CA PHE A 38 1.45 4.53 -6.34
C PHE A 38 2.65 4.31 -5.42
N SER A 39 3.83 4.75 -5.85
CA SER A 39 4.96 4.86 -4.94
C SER A 39 4.74 6.04 -3.99
N LEU A 40 5.19 5.88 -2.75
CA LEU A 40 5.26 6.95 -1.75
C LEU A 40 6.71 7.07 -1.31
N GLU A 41 7.36 8.17 -1.67
CA GLU A 41 8.66 8.52 -1.12
C GLU A 41 8.45 9.05 0.30
N VAL A 42 8.70 8.20 1.29
CA VAL A 42 8.45 8.52 2.69
C VAL A 42 9.47 9.53 3.19
N THR A 43 8.97 10.68 3.65
CA THR A 43 9.79 11.74 4.25
C THR A 43 9.68 11.74 5.77
N ARG A 44 8.56 11.25 6.32
CA ARG A 44 8.33 11.15 7.77
C ARG A 44 7.52 9.92 8.12
N GLU A 45 7.95 9.26 9.20
CA GLU A 45 7.26 8.15 9.84
C GLU A 45 6.76 8.60 11.22
N LEU A 46 5.44 8.53 11.45
CA LEU A 46 4.85 8.95 12.72
C LEU A 46 4.81 7.80 13.73
N ARG A 47 5.01 8.16 15.00
CA ARG A 47 4.89 7.24 16.16
C ARG A 47 3.44 6.94 16.53
N GLN A 48 2.53 7.88 16.27
CA GLN A 48 1.09 7.74 16.48
C GLN A 48 0.40 8.18 15.18
N TRP A 49 -0.65 7.45 14.80
CA TRP A 49 -1.40 7.71 13.57
C TRP A 49 -2.87 7.29 13.75
N PRO A 50 -3.80 7.75 12.90
CA PRO A 50 -5.23 7.62 13.12
C PRO A 50 -5.73 6.19 13.37
N GLU A 51 -5.20 5.21 12.65
CA GLU A 51 -5.60 3.80 12.80
C GLU A 51 -4.58 2.92 13.54
N ALA A 52 -3.72 3.51 14.38
CA ALA A 52 -2.69 2.76 15.11
C ALA A 52 -3.24 1.64 16.01
N ASP A 53 -4.50 1.76 16.46
CA ASP A 53 -5.19 0.74 17.26
C ASP A 53 -5.81 -0.38 16.41
N LEU A 54 -5.94 -0.19 15.10
CA LEU A 54 -6.58 -1.12 14.16
C LEU A 54 -5.58 -1.77 13.20
N ARG A 55 -4.42 -1.15 13.01
CA ARG A 55 -3.42 -1.51 12.00
C ARG A 55 -2.03 -1.59 12.61
N GLN A 56 -1.21 -2.48 12.06
CA GLN A 56 0.22 -2.57 12.36
C GLN A 56 1.02 -2.22 11.11
N ARG A 57 2.17 -1.55 11.31
CA ARG A 57 3.13 -1.21 10.26
C ARG A 57 4.38 -2.06 10.40
N ALA A 58 4.92 -2.51 9.27
CA ALA A 58 6.25 -3.09 9.18
C ALA A 58 6.91 -2.67 7.87
N TRP A 59 8.21 -2.38 7.93
CA TRP A 59 9.05 -2.24 6.75
C TRP A 59 9.51 -3.62 6.31
N LEU A 60 9.35 -3.92 5.03
CA LEU A 60 9.60 -5.23 4.44
C LEU A 60 10.23 -5.04 3.07
N THR A 61 11.01 -6.02 2.64
CA THR A 61 11.39 -6.13 1.23
C THR A 61 10.15 -6.42 0.37
N PRO A 62 10.17 -6.11 -0.94
CA PRO A 62 9.05 -6.43 -1.83
C PRO A 62 8.68 -7.92 -1.82
N ALA A 63 9.67 -8.81 -1.74
CA ALA A 63 9.45 -10.25 -1.66
C ALA A 63 8.74 -10.67 -0.37
N GLU A 64 9.14 -10.14 0.79
CA GLU A 64 8.47 -10.42 2.07
C GLU A 64 7.05 -9.85 2.10
N ALA A 65 6.85 -8.65 1.54
CA ALA A 65 5.53 -8.04 1.43
C ALA A 65 4.61 -8.88 0.52
N ALA A 66 5.12 -9.38 -0.60
CA ALA A 66 4.40 -10.26 -1.52
C ALA A 66 3.86 -11.51 -0.81
N GLU A 67 4.62 -12.09 0.12
CA GLU A 67 4.18 -13.26 0.89
C GLU A 67 3.05 -12.96 1.88
N ARG A 68 3.00 -11.73 2.43
CA ARG A 68 2.00 -11.35 3.45
C ARG A 68 0.69 -10.83 2.87
N VAL A 69 0.65 -10.45 1.59
CA VAL A 69 -0.57 -9.92 0.97
C VAL A 69 -1.49 -11.04 0.44
N ASN A 70 -2.79 -10.89 0.72
CA ASN A 70 -3.84 -11.83 0.28
C ASN A 70 -4.40 -11.51 -1.11
N ARG A 71 -3.94 -10.45 -1.77
CA ARG A 71 -4.45 -10.02 -3.08
C ARG A 71 -3.48 -10.44 -4.19
N PRO A 72 -3.83 -11.42 -5.05
CA PRO A 72 -2.92 -11.92 -6.07
C PRO A 72 -2.41 -10.83 -7.03
N GLY A 73 -3.27 -9.88 -7.39
CA GLY A 73 -2.88 -8.77 -8.24
C GLY A 73 -1.86 -7.82 -7.59
N LEU A 74 -1.99 -7.56 -6.29
CA LEU A 74 -1.00 -6.78 -5.55
C LEU A 74 0.30 -7.57 -5.35
N ARG A 75 0.21 -8.87 -5.04
CA ARG A 75 1.38 -9.77 -4.93
C ARG A 75 2.23 -9.71 -6.20
N LYS A 76 1.60 -9.82 -7.37
CA LYS A 76 2.29 -9.73 -8.66
C LYS A 76 3.04 -8.40 -8.82
N LEU A 77 2.38 -7.28 -8.55
CA LEU A 77 3.01 -5.96 -8.65
C LEU A 77 4.20 -5.82 -7.69
N LEU A 78 4.11 -6.34 -6.46
CA LEU A 78 5.21 -6.30 -5.50
C LEU A 78 6.42 -7.12 -5.96
N LEU A 79 6.19 -8.27 -6.61
CA LEU A 79 7.28 -9.10 -7.14
C LEU A 79 7.95 -8.50 -8.39
N GLU A 80 7.29 -7.53 -9.05
CA GLU A 80 7.85 -6.79 -10.19
C GLU A 80 8.64 -5.54 -9.76
N LEU A 81 8.60 -5.17 -8.47
CA LEU A 81 9.44 -4.10 -7.93
C LEU A 81 10.86 -4.63 -7.76
N GLU A 82 11.79 -4.14 -8.58
CA GLU A 82 13.22 -4.36 -8.38
C GLU A 82 13.70 -3.67 -7.08
N PRO A 83 14.66 -4.25 -6.35
CA PRO A 83 15.27 -3.64 -5.16
C PRO A 83 15.99 -2.30 -5.44
#